data_AF-A0A814BKB5-F1
#
_entry.id   AF-A0A814BKB5-F1
#
_cell.length_a   1.000
_cell.length_b   1.000
_cell.length_c   1.000
_cell.angle_alpha   90.00
_cell.angle_beta   90.00
_cell.angle_gamma   90.00
#
_symmetry.space_group_name_H-M   'P 1'
#
loop_
_entity.id
_entity.type
_entity.pdbx_description
1 polymer ?
#
loop_
_entity_poly.entity_id
_entity_poly.type
_entity_poly.pdbx_seq_one_letter_code
_entity_poly.pdbx_strand_id
1 'polypeptide(L)'
;MSNDCYSSPRIHLDIRMLGAGVSTSTGIPDFRSAMDTVLPTGPGAWELRDNKTSRSKKAVVIDDMQKAIPSPSHMALVELQRRGILKCLISQNCDGLHLRSGMNPAHLAELHGNMNLEICKKCKARYLRDFDTDTGRLNHSTGRRCDKPECRGQLRDSIINFGENLPEDELNKAFDHAEKADVCLVLVNYSRIVWDTTEYGIPPLENNAFFIATRQIVTYDQTEGHCPSALKSKLYCDNEMSKRCQAGKATPSTSGFFTGNCAPSQENASINVCEINGWCPEESSVSADYQISIYDLSNFTIFIKTAVTFQRFNIHLRNLRDDTNFPCRYHSIRDPRCPIFRLGDILEKFQTNMLALLKEVNTRNINCSM
;
A
#
# COMPACT_ATOMS: atom_id res chain seq x y z
N MET A 1 10.58 50.07 4.30
CA MET A 1 9.16 50.03 3.86
C MET A 1 9.17 49.65 2.39
N SER A 2 8.62 48.55 1.88
CA SER A 2 8.02 47.33 2.42
C SER A 2 7.87 46.44 1.17
N ASN A 3 8.48 45.26 1.18
CA ASN A 3 8.39 44.27 0.10
C ASN A 3 7.21 43.34 0.38
N ASP A 4 6.16 43.37 -0.44
CA ASP A 4 5.15 42.31 -0.48
C ASP A 4 5.10 41.71 -1.90
N CYS A 5 5.81 40.60 -2.06
CA CYS A 5 5.72 39.73 -3.23
C CYS A 5 4.57 38.73 -3.04
N TYR A 6 3.67 38.69 -4.02
CA TYR A 6 2.58 37.74 -4.23
C TYR A 6 2.86 36.32 -3.69
N SER A 7 2.08 35.89 -2.69
CA SER A 7 2.05 34.52 -2.19
C SER A 7 1.08 33.66 -3.02
N SER A 8 1.61 32.72 -3.80
CA SER A 8 0.83 31.68 -4.49
C SER A 8 0.09 30.76 -3.49
N PRO A 9 -1.09 30.20 -3.82
CA PRO A 9 -1.77 29.23 -2.96
C PRO A 9 -0.89 27.98 -2.81
N ARG A 10 -0.56 27.62 -1.56
CA ARG A 10 0.29 26.47 -1.26
C ARG A 10 -0.57 25.20 -1.19
N ILE A 11 -0.43 24.33 -2.18
CA ILE A 11 -1.04 22.97 -2.23
C ILE A 11 -0.74 22.22 -0.92
N HIS A 12 -1.77 21.64 -0.30
CA HIS A 12 -1.71 20.75 0.85
C HIS A 12 -1.39 19.33 0.37
N LEU A 13 -0.11 18.96 0.37
CA LEU A 13 0.33 17.60 0.06
C LEU A 13 0.50 16.80 1.35
N ASP A 14 -0.11 15.63 1.39
CA ASP A 14 0.15 14.60 2.38
C ASP A 14 0.83 13.40 1.73
N ILE A 15 1.70 12.75 2.49
CA ILE A 15 2.40 11.53 2.06
C ILE A 15 2.08 10.41 3.05
N ARG A 16 1.65 9.27 2.54
CA ARG A 16 1.44 8.04 3.32
C ARG A 16 2.55 7.05 2.98
N MET A 17 3.20 6.51 4.01
CA MET A 17 4.26 5.51 3.85
C MET A 17 3.77 4.17 4.39
N LEU A 18 3.76 3.17 3.52
CA LEU A 18 3.37 1.81 3.86
C LEU A 18 4.60 0.91 4.00
N GLY A 19 4.82 0.44 5.23
CA GLY A 19 5.91 -0.45 5.60
C GLY A 19 7.30 0.18 5.57
N ALA A 20 8.30 -0.55 6.07
CA ALA A 20 9.69 -0.11 6.25
C ALA A 20 10.46 0.21 4.95
N GLY A 21 9.80 0.23 3.79
CA GLY A 21 10.40 0.30 2.46
C GLY A 21 11.38 1.46 2.27
N VAL A 22 11.05 2.65 2.76
CA VAL A 22 11.93 3.83 2.65
C VAL A 22 13.24 3.70 3.45
N SER A 23 13.23 2.86 4.48
CA SER A 23 14.36 2.61 5.37
C SER A 23 15.23 1.45 4.91
N THR A 24 14.81 0.66 3.91
CA THR A 24 15.61 -0.48 3.42
C THR A 24 16.99 -0.08 2.90
N SER A 25 17.09 1.07 2.24
CA SER A 25 18.35 1.65 1.78
C SER A 25 19.33 2.03 2.90
N THR A 26 18.87 2.11 4.15
CA THR A 26 19.72 2.42 5.32
C THR A 26 20.24 1.16 6.02
N GLY A 27 19.94 -0.03 5.47
CA GLY A 27 20.33 -1.33 6.03
C GLY A 27 19.31 -1.89 7.02
N ILE A 28 18.15 -1.25 7.20
CA ILE A 28 17.03 -1.78 7.99
C ILE A 28 16.24 -2.78 7.13
N PRO A 29 16.18 -4.07 7.48
CA PRO A 29 15.45 -5.04 6.70
C PRO A 29 13.94 -4.79 6.81
N ASP A 30 13.21 -5.03 5.73
CA ASP A 30 11.75 -5.05 5.79
C ASP A 30 11.21 -6.44 6.14
N PHE A 31 9.89 -6.54 6.25
CA PHE A 31 9.22 -7.81 6.51
C PHE A 31 8.92 -8.61 5.26
N ARG A 32 8.91 -7.98 4.09
CA ARG A 32 8.06 -8.43 2.99
C ARG A 32 8.83 -8.71 1.70
N SER A 33 10.00 -8.11 1.48
CA SER A 33 10.76 -8.23 0.24
C SER A 33 10.94 -9.67 -0.23
N ALA A 34 10.69 -9.91 -1.53
CA ALA A 34 10.77 -11.24 -2.14
C ALA A 34 12.19 -11.82 -2.14
N MET A 35 12.31 -13.13 -2.39
CA MET A 35 13.59 -13.84 -2.38
C MET A 35 14.60 -13.31 -3.41
N ASP A 36 14.12 -12.80 -4.54
CA ASP A 36 14.88 -12.24 -5.66
C ASP A 36 15.01 -10.70 -5.60
N THR A 37 14.72 -10.09 -4.44
CA THR A 37 14.77 -8.64 -4.27
C THR A 37 16.13 -8.06 -4.66
N VAL A 38 16.08 -6.90 -5.33
CA VAL A 38 17.27 -6.09 -5.64
C VAL A 38 17.78 -5.28 -4.44
N LEU A 39 17.06 -5.32 -3.32
CA LEU A 39 17.42 -4.56 -2.14
C LEU A 39 18.71 -5.10 -1.49
N PRO A 40 19.65 -4.23 -1.07
CA PRO A 40 20.87 -4.64 -0.40
C PRO A 40 20.63 -5.44 0.88
N THR A 41 19.52 -5.19 1.58
CA THR A 41 19.10 -5.92 2.80
C THR A 41 18.66 -7.35 2.51
N GLY A 42 18.48 -7.73 1.24
CA GLY A 42 17.96 -9.02 0.84
C GLY A 42 16.50 -9.21 1.25
N PRO A 43 16.02 -10.47 1.25
CA PRO A 43 14.62 -10.79 1.45
C PRO A 43 14.09 -10.38 2.83
N GLY A 44 12.80 -10.09 2.85
CA GLY A 44 12.05 -9.67 4.01
C GLY A 44 11.95 -10.77 5.07
N ALA A 45 11.71 -10.37 6.32
CA ALA A 45 11.66 -11.33 7.44
C ALA A 45 10.60 -12.44 7.28
N TRP A 46 9.43 -12.12 6.72
CA TRP A 46 8.38 -13.11 6.44
C TRP A 46 8.75 -14.01 5.27
N GLU A 47 9.32 -13.43 4.21
CA GLU A 47 9.81 -14.22 3.07
C GLU A 47 10.87 -15.24 3.49
N LEU A 48 11.82 -14.84 4.34
CA LEU A 48 12.83 -15.73 4.89
C LEU A 48 12.21 -16.83 5.76
N ARG A 49 11.21 -16.47 6.57
CA ARG A 49 10.49 -17.41 7.44
C ARG A 49 9.68 -18.43 6.63
N ASP A 50 8.93 -17.97 5.64
CA ASP A 50 8.03 -18.79 4.83
C ASP A 50 8.83 -19.78 3.98
N ASN A 51 9.94 -19.34 3.40
CA ASN A 51 10.86 -20.20 2.65
C ASN A 51 11.84 -21.00 3.54
N LYS A 52 11.79 -20.83 4.87
CA LYS A 52 12.72 -21.44 5.83
C LYS A 52 14.20 -21.20 5.49
N THR A 53 14.48 -20.05 4.90
CA THR A 53 15.82 -19.62 4.49
C THR A 53 16.39 -18.59 5.47
N SER A 54 17.71 -18.53 5.55
CA SER A 54 18.40 -17.47 6.28
C SER A 54 18.85 -16.37 5.33
N ARG A 55 18.94 -15.15 5.85
CA ARG A 55 19.38 -14.00 5.07
C ARG A 55 20.81 -14.25 4.56
N SER A 56 21.07 -13.87 3.31
CA SER A 56 22.40 -14.04 2.70
C SER A 56 23.48 -13.34 3.53
N LYS A 57 24.65 -13.99 3.69
CA LYS A 57 25.84 -13.36 4.33
C LYS A 57 26.33 -12.11 3.59
N LYS A 58 25.86 -11.87 2.35
CA LYS A 58 26.16 -10.66 1.56
C LYS A 58 25.13 -9.54 1.76
N ALA A 59 24.04 -9.79 2.48
CA ALA A 59 23.03 -8.77 2.73
C ALA A 59 23.60 -7.66 3.61
N VAL A 60 23.37 -6.41 3.23
CA VAL A 60 23.74 -5.23 3.99
C VAL A 60 22.64 -4.97 5.00
N VAL A 61 22.79 -5.57 6.18
CA VAL A 61 21.90 -5.39 7.33
C VAL A 61 22.70 -4.76 8.46
N ILE A 62 22.11 -3.77 9.12
CA ILE A 62 22.69 -3.24 10.35
C ILE A 62 22.26 -4.11 11.54
N ASP A 63 23.21 -4.48 12.39
CA ASP A 63 22.95 -5.27 13.60
C ASP A 63 22.26 -4.45 14.71
N ASP A 64 22.34 -3.12 14.60
CA ASP A 64 21.77 -2.17 15.55
C ASP A 64 21.06 -1.05 14.78
N MET A 65 19.73 -1.01 14.88
CA MET A 65 18.89 -0.04 14.17
C MET A 65 19.21 1.41 14.55
N GLN A 66 19.76 1.65 15.75
CA GLN A 66 20.15 3.01 16.17
C GLN A 66 21.28 3.58 15.29
N LYS A 67 22.09 2.70 14.67
CA LYS A 67 23.18 3.10 13.76
C LYS A 67 22.69 3.49 12.37
N ALA A 68 21.43 3.22 12.02
CA ALA A 68 20.86 3.67 10.75
C ALA A 68 20.96 5.19 10.64
N ILE A 69 21.29 5.70 9.46
CA ILE A 69 21.32 7.13 9.17
C ILE A 69 20.20 7.44 8.17
N PRO A 70 19.44 8.54 8.33
CA PRO A 70 18.39 8.90 7.38
C PRO A 70 18.90 8.94 5.93
N SER A 71 18.18 8.27 5.03
CA SER A 71 18.51 8.21 3.60
C SER A 71 18.18 9.53 2.87
N PRO A 72 18.67 9.73 1.63
CA PRO A 72 18.25 10.86 0.79
C PRO A 72 16.73 10.99 0.64
N SER A 73 15.99 9.88 0.67
CA SER A 73 14.52 9.89 0.66
C SER A 73 13.93 10.59 1.89
N HIS A 74 14.49 10.34 3.08
CA HIS A 74 14.08 11.04 4.31
C HIS A 74 14.38 12.54 4.20
N MET A 75 15.58 12.88 3.70
CA MET A 75 15.98 14.27 3.51
C MET A 75 15.09 15.00 2.50
N ALA A 76 14.64 14.32 1.44
CA ALA A 76 13.69 14.87 0.47
C ALA A 76 12.33 15.20 1.12
N LEU A 77 11.80 14.32 1.98
CA LEU A 77 10.56 14.56 2.72
C LEU A 77 10.69 15.76 3.66
N VAL A 78 11.82 15.90 4.35
CA VAL A 78 12.12 17.07 5.20
C VAL A 78 12.16 18.35 4.36
N GLU A 79 12.75 18.32 3.18
CA GLU A 79 12.80 19.49 2.30
C GLU A 79 11.41 19.88 1.78
N LEU A 80 10.56 18.91 1.43
CA LEU A 80 9.16 19.16 1.07
C LEU A 80 8.39 19.79 2.23
N GLN A 81 8.64 19.33 3.47
CA GLN A 81 8.05 19.93 4.66
C GLN A 81 8.54 21.37 4.87
N ARG A 82 9.86 21.63 4.74
CA ARG A 82 10.45 22.97 4.89
C ARG A 82 9.91 23.97 3.88
N ARG A 83 9.66 23.52 2.64
CA ARG A 83 9.01 24.34 1.61
C ARG A 83 7.52 24.57 1.87
N GLY A 84 6.96 23.93 2.89
CA GLY A 84 5.55 24.00 3.24
C GLY A 84 4.65 23.31 2.22
N ILE A 85 5.19 22.39 1.43
CA ILE A 85 4.46 21.57 0.47
C ILE A 85 3.87 20.37 1.21
N LEU A 86 4.73 19.58 1.87
CA LEU A 86 4.32 18.46 2.72
C LEU A 86 3.75 18.98 4.04
N LYS A 87 2.46 18.72 4.28
CA LYS A 87 1.77 19.12 5.51
C LYS A 87 1.74 18.01 6.53
N CYS A 88 1.55 16.76 6.09
CA CYS A 88 1.66 15.60 6.97
C CYS A 88 2.33 14.41 6.28
N LEU A 89 3.26 13.79 6.99
CA LEU A 89 3.73 12.45 6.71
C LEU A 89 3.01 11.47 7.64
N ILE A 90 2.29 10.51 7.09
CA ILE A 90 1.67 9.41 7.84
C ILE A 90 2.55 8.18 7.62
N SER A 91 3.18 7.67 8.68
CA SER A 91 4.17 6.61 8.61
C SER A 91 3.83 5.42 9.49
N GLN A 92 4.07 4.22 8.97
CA GLN A 92 4.04 2.95 9.71
C GLN A 92 5.44 2.51 10.16
N ASN A 93 6.49 3.29 9.86
CA ASN A 93 7.84 2.98 10.25
C ASN A 93 8.07 3.30 11.72
N CYS A 94 8.71 2.37 12.43
CA CYS A 94 9.04 2.53 13.84
C CYS A 94 10.50 2.91 14.10
N ASP A 95 11.33 2.96 13.06
CA ASP A 95 12.80 3.10 13.15
C ASP A 95 13.30 4.49 13.63
N GLY A 96 12.40 5.47 13.74
CA GLY A 96 12.70 6.81 14.20
C GLY A 96 13.48 7.70 13.23
N LEU A 97 13.78 7.24 12.01
CA LEU A 97 14.56 7.99 11.03
C LEU A 97 13.86 9.24 10.52
N HIS A 98 12.53 9.27 10.49
CA HIS A 98 11.78 10.48 10.15
C HIS A 98 12.10 11.63 11.12
N LEU A 99 12.00 11.41 12.42
CA LEU A 99 12.35 12.42 13.42
C LEU A 99 13.85 12.75 13.39
N ARG A 100 14.71 11.73 13.28
CA ARG A 100 16.18 11.93 13.22
C ARG A 100 16.64 12.68 11.96
N SER A 101 15.85 12.67 10.88
CA SER A 101 16.11 13.47 9.68
C SER A 101 15.83 14.97 9.88
N GLY A 102 15.22 15.36 10.99
CA GLY A 102 14.81 16.72 11.30
C GLY A 102 13.37 17.05 10.86
N MET A 103 12.54 16.03 10.65
CA MET A 103 11.10 16.21 10.44
C MET A 103 10.45 16.80 11.69
N ASN A 104 9.53 17.75 11.49
CA ASN A 104 8.81 18.34 12.60
C ASN A 104 7.74 17.34 13.09
N PRO A 105 7.73 16.95 14.38
CA PRO A 105 6.71 16.05 14.92
C PRO A 105 5.27 16.52 14.67
N ALA A 106 5.04 17.84 14.57
CA ALA A 106 3.72 18.37 14.26
C ALA A 106 3.21 17.92 12.87
N HIS A 107 4.10 17.61 11.93
CA HIS A 107 3.80 17.20 10.56
C HIS A 107 4.01 15.70 10.33
N LEU A 108 4.09 14.90 11.39
CA LEU A 108 4.34 13.46 11.33
C LEU A 108 3.31 12.71 12.18
N ALA A 109 2.65 11.71 11.60
CA ALA A 109 1.78 10.77 12.30
C ALA A 109 2.42 9.37 12.27
N GLU A 110 2.87 8.86 13.42
CA GLU A 110 3.58 7.58 13.55
C GLU A 110 2.61 6.49 14.03
N LEU A 111 1.96 5.81 13.08
CA LEU A 111 0.85 4.89 13.36
C LEU A 111 1.28 3.66 14.16
N HIS A 112 2.52 3.19 13.99
CA HIS A 112 3.04 2.02 14.72
C HIS A 112 3.97 2.41 15.88
N GLY A 113 4.00 3.70 16.22
CA GLY A 113 4.91 4.24 17.20
C GLY A 113 6.33 4.44 16.68
N ASN A 114 7.23 4.70 17.62
CA ASN A 114 8.63 5.02 17.34
C ASN A 114 9.52 4.41 18.43
N MET A 115 10.53 3.66 18.00
CA MET A 115 11.44 2.93 18.88
C MET A 115 12.20 3.86 19.84
N ASN A 116 12.36 5.14 19.49
CA ASN A 116 13.04 6.13 20.29
C ASN A 116 12.10 6.98 21.16
N LEU A 117 10.80 6.66 21.23
CA LEU A 117 9.81 7.52 21.88
C LEU A 117 9.16 6.84 23.09
N GLU A 118 9.22 7.53 24.23
CA GLU A 118 8.43 7.19 25.42
C GLU A 118 7.28 8.17 25.64
N ILE A 119 6.17 7.66 26.17
CA ILE A 119 4.98 8.45 26.50
C ILE A 119 4.62 8.23 27.97
N CYS A 120 4.42 9.32 28.71
CA CYS A 120 3.94 9.24 30.08
C CYS A 120 2.49 8.76 30.13
N LYS A 121 2.21 7.67 30.84
CA LYS A 121 0.86 7.13 30.99
C LYS A 121 -0.15 8.12 31.61
N LYS A 122 0.32 9.02 32.47
CA LYS A 122 -0.53 10.00 33.20
C LYS A 122 -0.76 11.29 32.42
N CYS A 123 0.31 12.00 32.07
CA CYS A 123 0.23 13.35 31.48
C CYS A 123 0.49 13.40 29.98
N LYS A 124 0.69 12.24 29.33
CA LYS A 124 0.94 12.10 27.89
C LYS A 124 2.17 12.84 27.35
N ALA A 125 3.04 13.36 28.23
CA ALA A 125 4.33 13.94 27.85
C ALA A 125 5.17 12.93 27.05
N ARG A 126 5.71 13.39 25.93
CA ARG A 126 6.52 12.63 24.98
C ARG A 126 8.00 12.88 25.24
N TYR A 127 8.81 11.81 25.24
CA TYR A 127 10.26 11.86 25.45
C TYR A 127 10.95 11.13 24.32
N LEU A 128 11.55 11.89 23.41
CA LEU A 128 12.42 11.33 22.39
C LEU A 128 13.78 10.99 23.02
N ARG A 129 14.30 9.80 22.73
CA ARG A 129 15.56 9.26 23.21
C ARG A 129 16.53 9.07 22.04
N ASP A 130 17.80 8.99 22.36
CA ASP A 130 18.87 8.60 21.44
C ASP A 130 19.11 7.08 21.41
N PHE A 131 18.34 6.33 22.21
CA PHE A 131 18.41 4.88 22.30
C PHE A 131 17.03 4.23 22.09
N ASP A 132 17.03 2.93 21.85
CA ASP A 132 15.85 2.09 21.70
C ASP A 132 15.12 1.91 23.03
N THR A 133 13.86 2.30 23.03
CA THR A 133 12.96 2.25 24.17
C THR A 133 12.01 1.06 24.11
N ASP A 134 11.93 0.36 22.97
CA ASP A 134 11.11 -0.83 22.80
C ASP A 134 11.48 -1.87 23.86
N THR A 135 10.46 -2.28 24.63
CA THR A 135 10.64 -3.27 25.68
C THR A 135 10.36 -4.68 25.20
N GLY A 136 9.74 -4.85 24.02
CA GLY A 136 9.22 -6.13 23.52
C GLY A 136 8.16 -6.74 24.44
N ARG A 137 7.53 -5.94 25.31
CA ARG A 137 6.59 -6.39 26.35
C ARG A 137 5.22 -5.77 26.14
N LEU A 138 4.17 -6.57 26.32
CA LEU A 138 2.77 -6.12 26.29
C LEU A 138 2.42 -5.05 27.34
N ASN A 139 3.23 -4.87 28.39
CA ASN A 139 2.99 -3.82 29.38
C ASN A 139 3.72 -2.50 29.05
N HIS A 140 4.54 -2.47 27.99
CA HIS A 140 5.34 -1.36 27.48
C HIS A 140 6.12 -0.58 28.55
N SER A 141 6.32 -1.14 29.75
CA SER A 141 6.87 -0.38 30.87
C SER A 141 8.38 -0.28 30.73
N THR A 142 8.89 0.94 30.54
CA THR A 142 10.32 1.18 30.36
C THR A 142 11.10 1.24 31.68
N GLY A 143 10.40 1.24 32.82
CA GLY A 143 10.99 1.39 34.16
C GLY A 143 11.37 2.83 34.51
N ARG A 144 11.22 3.78 33.58
CA ARG A 144 11.50 5.21 33.79
C ARG A 144 10.25 5.97 34.22
N ARG A 145 10.45 7.18 34.76
CA ARG A 145 9.38 8.07 35.24
C ARG A 145 9.44 9.43 34.58
N CYS A 146 8.26 10.04 34.44
CA CYS A 146 8.07 11.42 34.01
C CYS A 146 8.93 12.38 34.84
N ASP A 147 9.60 13.33 34.18
CA ASP A 147 10.45 14.32 34.83
C ASP A 147 9.62 15.39 35.57
N LYS A 148 8.41 15.68 35.06
CA LYS A 148 7.44 16.60 35.64
C LYS A 148 7.17 16.25 37.11
N PRO A 149 7.59 17.11 38.06
CA PRO A 149 7.48 16.87 39.49
C PRO A 149 6.05 16.53 39.96
N GLU A 150 5.06 17.17 39.37
CA GLU A 150 3.63 17.02 39.66
C GLU A 150 3.03 15.72 39.10
N CYS A 151 3.72 15.03 38.19
CA CYS A 151 3.20 13.85 37.52
C CYS A 151 3.87 12.56 38.00
N ARG A 152 5.22 12.49 37.87
CA ARG A 152 6.07 11.31 38.15
C ARG A 152 5.50 9.97 37.66
N GLY A 153 4.66 10.02 36.62
CA GLY A 153 3.98 8.86 36.05
C GLY A 153 4.95 7.92 35.35
N GLN A 154 4.57 6.64 35.25
CA GLN A 154 5.35 5.64 34.54
C GLN A 154 5.46 6.01 33.05
N LEU A 155 6.66 5.92 32.51
CA LEU A 155 6.88 6.03 31.08
C LEU A 155 6.64 4.67 30.42
N ARG A 156 6.04 4.71 29.24
CA ARG A 156 5.83 3.55 28.39
C ARG A 156 6.47 3.79 27.04
N ASP A 157 7.00 2.75 26.41
CA ASP A 157 7.41 2.84 25.00
C ASP A 157 6.18 3.03 24.12
N SER A 158 6.39 3.57 22.92
CA SER A 158 5.31 3.92 21.99
C SER A 158 5.04 2.88 20.91
N ILE A 159 5.86 1.82 20.82
CA ILE A 159 5.73 0.78 19.81
C ILE A 159 4.38 0.09 19.94
N ILE A 160 3.79 -0.29 18.81
CA ILE A 160 2.55 -1.07 18.76
C ILE A 160 2.90 -2.54 18.47
N ASN A 161 2.57 -3.43 19.41
CA ASN A 161 2.74 -4.87 19.25
C ASN A 161 1.58 -5.49 18.44
N PHE A 162 1.79 -6.69 17.91
CA PHE A 162 0.70 -7.46 17.30
C PHE A 162 -0.44 -7.70 18.29
N GLY A 163 -1.66 -7.38 17.86
CA GLY A 163 -2.87 -7.50 18.67
C GLY A 163 -3.22 -6.25 19.48
N GLU A 164 -2.44 -5.17 19.38
CA GLU A 164 -2.75 -3.88 19.97
C GLU A 164 -3.43 -2.93 18.98
N ASN A 165 -4.20 -1.99 19.49
CA ASN A 165 -4.83 -0.94 18.69
C ASN A 165 -3.81 0.15 18.35
N LEU A 166 -3.94 0.73 17.16
CA LEU A 166 -3.18 1.92 16.77
C LEU A 166 -3.48 3.10 17.72
N PRO A 167 -2.51 4.01 17.94
CA PRO A 167 -2.69 5.15 18.81
C PRO A 167 -3.72 6.13 18.22
N GLU A 168 -4.81 6.33 18.96
CA GLU A 168 -5.96 7.14 18.54
C GLU A 168 -5.56 8.58 18.16
N ASP A 169 -4.65 9.19 18.92
CA ASP A 169 -4.16 10.55 18.64
C ASP A 169 -3.47 10.65 17.26
N GLU A 170 -2.67 9.64 16.89
CA GLU A 170 -1.96 9.60 15.60
C GLU A 170 -2.92 9.24 14.46
N LEU A 171 -3.89 8.35 14.71
CA LEU A 171 -4.95 8.02 13.75
C LEU A 171 -5.83 9.23 13.45
N ASN A 172 -6.31 9.93 14.48
CA ASN A 172 -7.13 11.13 14.31
C ASN A 172 -6.35 12.20 13.56
N LYS A 173 -5.07 12.39 13.90
CA LYS A 173 -4.18 13.29 13.15
C LYS A 173 -4.05 12.88 11.68
N ALA A 174 -3.88 11.59 11.41
CA ALA A 174 -3.78 11.08 10.04
C ALA A 174 -5.09 11.30 9.24
N PHE A 175 -6.25 11.08 9.85
CA PHE A 175 -7.55 11.35 9.24
C PHE A 175 -7.78 12.85 9.01
N ASP A 176 -7.53 13.67 10.03
CA ASP A 176 -7.67 15.13 9.98
C ASP A 176 -6.84 15.77 8.87
N HIS A 177 -5.64 15.26 8.63
CA HIS A 177 -4.76 15.75 7.58
C HIS A 177 -5.20 15.23 6.21
N ALA A 178 -5.50 13.94 6.11
CA ALA A 178 -5.94 13.34 4.85
C ALA A 178 -7.27 13.94 4.34
N GLU A 179 -8.18 14.34 5.22
CA GLU A 179 -9.41 15.05 4.85
C GLU A 179 -9.14 16.45 4.28
N LYS A 180 -8.07 17.12 4.76
CA LYS A 180 -7.67 18.47 4.34
C LYS A 180 -6.70 18.49 3.17
N ALA A 181 -6.18 17.33 2.77
CA ALA A 181 -5.18 17.21 1.73
C ALA A 181 -5.78 17.48 0.34
N ASP A 182 -5.11 18.33 -0.43
CA ASP A 182 -5.40 18.52 -1.85
C ASP A 182 -4.86 17.33 -2.66
N VAL A 183 -3.77 16.72 -2.17
CA VAL A 183 -3.09 15.57 -2.79
C VAL A 183 -2.57 14.64 -1.71
N CYS A 184 -2.84 13.33 -1.85
CA CYS A 184 -2.24 12.28 -1.04
C CYS A 184 -1.35 11.40 -1.92
N LEU A 185 -0.06 11.35 -1.63
CA LEU A 185 0.90 10.47 -2.31
C LEU A 185 1.20 9.26 -1.43
N VAL A 186 0.96 8.06 -1.94
CA VAL A 186 1.25 6.83 -1.19
C VAL A 186 2.53 6.19 -1.70
N LEU A 187 3.47 5.98 -0.79
CA LEU A 187 4.76 5.34 -1.03
C LEU A 187 4.74 3.94 -0.42
N VAL A 188 4.76 2.93 -1.29
CA VAL A 188 4.67 1.51 -0.90
C VAL A 188 5.91 0.77 -1.39
N ASN A 189 6.42 -0.15 -0.56
CA ASN A 189 7.29 -1.21 -1.02
C ASN A 189 6.47 -2.49 -1.20
N TYR A 190 6.43 -3.01 -2.42
CA TYR A 190 5.52 -4.08 -2.81
C TYR A 190 5.95 -5.42 -2.22
N SER A 191 5.17 -5.94 -1.25
CA SER A 191 5.05 -7.38 -0.97
C SER A 191 3.97 -7.70 0.10
N ARG A 192 2.69 -7.86 -0.32
CA ARG A 192 1.51 -8.42 0.42
C ARG A 192 0.69 -7.48 1.38
N ILE A 193 -0.65 -7.68 1.45
CA ILE A 193 -1.74 -6.66 1.31
C ILE A 193 -2.70 -6.45 2.53
N VAL A 194 -3.25 -5.22 2.71
CA VAL A 194 -4.50 -4.80 3.44
C VAL A 194 -5.26 -3.77 2.57
N TRP A 195 -6.55 -3.95 2.25
CA TRP A 195 -7.25 -3.23 1.15
C TRP A 195 -7.68 -1.76 1.39
N ASP A 196 -7.00 -0.80 0.74
CA ASP A 196 -7.37 0.61 0.55
C ASP A 196 -7.10 1.12 -0.90
N THR A 197 -7.07 2.43 -1.15
CA THR A 197 -6.61 3.06 -2.41
C THR A 197 -5.33 2.45 -3.00
N THR A 198 -4.46 1.87 -2.17
CA THR A 198 -3.22 1.20 -2.54
C THR A 198 -3.39 -0.18 -3.15
N GLU A 199 -4.60 -0.74 -3.09
CA GLU A 199 -4.92 -2.06 -3.59
C GLU A 199 -5.81 -2.03 -4.83
N TYR A 200 -6.60 -0.96 -4.99
CA TYR A 200 -7.37 -0.76 -6.22
C TYR A 200 -6.48 -0.32 -7.40
N GLY A 201 -5.34 0.33 -7.16
CA GLY A 201 -4.39 0.79 -8.19
C GLY A 201 -3.27 -0.22 -8.50
N ILE A 202 -3.41 -1.03 -9.55
CA ILE A 202 -2.40 -2.05 -9.94
C ILE A 202 -2.15 -2.07 -11.46
N PRO A 203 -0.98 -1.65 -12.00
CA PRO A 203 0.22 -1.10 -11.37
C PRO A 203 0.23 0.44 -11.33
N PRO A 204 1.03 1.08 -10.44
CA PRO A 204 1.26 2.53 -10.42
C PRO A 204 2.30 3.01 -11.46
N LEU A 205 2.71 2.14 -12.39
CA LEU A 205 3.75 2.43 -13.37
C LEU A 205 3.29 2.12 -14.80
N GLU A 206 2.24 2.81 -15.25
CA GLU A 206 1.97 2.97 -16.68
C GLU A 206 2.08 4.46 -17.04
N ASN A 207 2.91 4.79 -18.02
CA ASN A 207 2.93 6.15 -18.57
C ASN A 207 1.56 6.41 -19.23
N ASN A 208 0.77 7.32 -18.66
CA ASN A 208 -0.54 7.75 -19.15
C ASN A 208 -1.70 6.74 -18.94
N ALA A 209 -1.60 5.82 -17.99
CA ALA A 209 -2.70 4.94 -17.62
C ALA A 209 -2.71 4.62 -16.13
N PHE A 210 -3.89 4.25 -15.62
CA PHE A 210 -4.08 3.76 -14.27
C PHE A 210 -5.13 2.64 -14.31
N PHE A 211 -4.96 1.66 -13.44
CA PHE A 211 -5.88 0.54 -13.31
C PHE A 211 -6.73 0.72 -12.04
N ILE A 212 -7.99 0.31 -12.11
CA ILE A 212 -8.87 0.21 -10.94
C ILE A 212 -9.37 -1.24 -10.87
N ALA A 213 -8.98 -1.97 -9.84
CA ALA A 213 -9.49 -3.31 -9.57
C ALA A 213 -10.95 -3.22 -9.13
N THR A 214 -11.87 -3.87 -9.86
CA THR A 214 -13.32 -3.82 -9.57
C THR A 214 -13.89 -5.16 -9.12
N ARG A 215 -13.14 -6.25 -9.30
CA ARG A 215 -13.49 -7.60 -8.84
C ARG A 215 -12.20 -8.36 -8.54
N GLN A 216 -12.24 -9.19 -7.50
CA GLN A 216 -11.13 -10.06 -7.14
C GLN A 216 -11.62 -11.45 -6.76
N ILE A 217 -10.85 -12.45 -7.16
CA ILE A 217 -10.97 -13.83 -6.73
C ILE A 217 -9.75 -14.11 -5.85
N VAL A 218 -9.97 -14.48 -4.59
CA VAL A 218 -8.90 -14.68 -3.60
C VAL A 218 -8.85 -16.13 -3.19
N THR A 219 -7.71 -16.78 -3.40
CA THR A 219 -7.46 -18.15 -2.94
C THR A 219 -6.49 -18.11 -1.76
N TYR A 220 -6.99 -18.40 -0.57
CA TYR A 220 -6.22 -18.38 0.67
C TYR A 220 -5.43 -19.68 0.86
N ASP A 221 -4.40 -19.60 1.70
CA ASP A 221 -3.64 -20.76 2.21
C ASP A 221 -3.08 -21.67 1.12
N GLN A 222 -2.72 -21.10 -0.04
CA GLN A 222 -2.08 -21.86 -1.10
C GLN A 222 -0.71 -22.36 -0.67
N THR A 223 -0.50 -23.66 -0.79
CA THR A 223 0.75 -24.35 -0.57
C THR A 223 1.08 -25.21 -1.78
N GLU A 224 2.36 -25.45 -2.03
CA GLU A 224 2.75 -26.43 -3.04
C GLU A 224 2.34 -27.83 -2.59
N GLY A 225 1.56 -28.52 -3.41
CA GLY A 225 1.06 -29.84 -3.07
C GLY A 225 0.18 -30.45 -4.15
N HIS A 226 -0.54 -31.51 -3.78
CA HIS A 226 -1.46 -32.20 -4.67
C HIS A 226 -2.91 -31.82 -4.35
N CYS A 227 -3.66 -31.41 -5.36
CA CYS A 227 -5.08 -31.08 -5.21
C CYS A 227 -5.86 -31.33 -6.52
N PRO A 228 -7.18 -31.54 -6.43
CA PRO A 228 -8.03 -31.63 -7.61
C PRO A 228 -8.07 -30.29 -8.36
N SER A 229 -8.06 -30.35 -9.70
CA SER A 229 -8.17 -29.14 -10.52
C SER A 229 -9.54 -28.46 -10.39
N ALA A 230 -9.61 -27.15 -10.53
CA ALA A 230 -10.85 -26.37 -10.49
C ALA A 230 -11.81 -26.77 -11.65
N LEU A 231 -13.12 -26.68 -11.43
CA LEU A 231 -14.13 -27.02 -12.46
C LEU A 231 -14.03 -26.09 -13.67
N LYS A 232 -13.56 -24.85 -13.48
CA LYS A 232 -13.32 -23.87 -14.55
C LYS A 232 -12.38 -24.42 -15.64
N SER A 233 -11.48 -25.32 -15.27
CA SER A 233 -10.49 -25.94 -16.15
C SER A 233 -11.09 -27.05 -17.03
N LYS A 234 -12.32 -27.51 -16.75
CA LYS A 234 -13.08 -28.53 -17.51
C LYS A 234 -12.33 -29.85 -17.71
N LEU A 235 -11.46 -30.20 -16.77
CA LEU A 235 -10.64 -31.42 -16.82
C LEU A 235 -11.30 -32.56 -16.06
N TYR A 236 -12.53 -32.86 -16.48
CA TYR A 236 -13.30 -33.96 -15.96
C TYR A 236 -12.59 -35.27 -16.25
N CYS A 237 -12.65 -36.18 -15.30
CA CYS A 237 -12.06 -37.49 -15.46
C CYS A 237 -12.98 -38.59 -14.93
N ASP A 238 -13.17 -39.58 -15.80
CA ASP A 238 -13.90 -40.79 -15.53
C ASP A 238 -12.93 -41.96 -15.71
N ASN A 239 -13.29 -43.17 -15.28
CA ASN A 239 -12.40 -44.33 -15.26
C ASN A 239 -11.70 -44.63 -16.60
N GLU A 240 -12.25 -44.23 -17.76
CA GLU A 240 -11.63 -44.42 -19.09
C GLU A 240 -10.94 -43.16 -19.68
N MET A 241 -11.12 -41.98 -19.07
CA MET A 241 -10.64 -40.69 -19.59
C MET A 241 -9.40 -40.14 -18.86
N SER A 242 -8.83 -40.94 -17.94
CA SER A 242 -7.54 -40.76 -17.26
C SER A 242 -6.34 -40.55 -18.22
N LYS A 243 -6.50 -40.85 -19.52
CA LYS A 243 -5.56 -40.42 -20.58
C LYS A 243 -5.42 -38.91 -20.74
N ARG A 244 -6.36 -38.09 -20.23
CA ARG A 244 -6.23 -36.62 -20.21
C ARG A 244 -5.34 -36.15 -19.05
N CYS A 245 -5.39 -36.83 -17.91
CA CYS A 245 -4.60 -36.53 -16.73
C CYS A 245 -3.21 -37.21 -16.78
N GLN A 246 -2.51 -37.18 -17.93
CA GLN A 246 -1.22 -37.88 -18.05
C GLN A 246 -0.17 -37.26 -17.14
N ALA A 247 0.37 -38.10 -16.24
CA ALA A 247 1.36 -37.68 -15.26
C ALA A 247 2.51 -36.87 -15.91
N GLY A 248 2.85 -35.73 -15.30
CA GLY A 248 3.91 -34.84 -15.76
C GLY A 248 3.55 -33.93 -16.94
N LYS A 249 2.32 -34.01 -17.48
CA LYS A 249 1.83 -33.06 -18.48
C LYS A 249 1.09 -31.89 -17.82
N ALA A 250 1.12 -30.74 -18.46
CA ALA A 250 0.32 -29.57 -18.08
C ALA A 250 -0.51 -29.10 -19.29
N THR A 251 -1.59 -28.38 -19.01
CA THR A 251 -2.42 -27.74 -20.03
C THR A 251 -2.49 -26.24 -19.77
N PRO A 252 -2.76 -25.40 -20.80
CA PRO A 252 -2.95 -23.97 -20.58
C PRO A 252 -4.09 -23.63 -19.61
N SER A 253 -4.99 -24.58 -19.38
CA SER A 253 -6.14 -24.44 -18.49
C SER A 253 -5.86 -24.88 -17.05
N THR A 254 -4.66 -25.35 -16.70
CA THR A 254 -4.29 -25.79 -15.34
C THR A 254 -3.17 -24.97 -14.75
N SER A 255 -3.22 -24.79 -13.43
CA SER A 255 -2.20 -24.07 -12.65
C SER A 255 -1.04 -24.98 -12.18
N GLY A 256 -0.98 -26.22 -12.68
CA GLY A 256 0.00 -27.24 -12.28
C GLY A 256 0.09 -28.42 -13.25
N PHE A 257 0.94 -29.40 -12.93
CA PHE A 257 1.16 -30.63 -13.70
C PHE A 257 0.24 -31.75 -13.22
N PHE A 258 -0.27 -32.59 -14.11
CA PHE A 258 -1.07 -33.74 -13.71
C PHE A 258 -0.24 -34.76 -12.94
N THR A 259 -0.84 -35.35 -11.90
CA THR A 259 -0.23 -36.45 -11.14
C THR A 259 -0.49 -37.82 -11.78
N GLY A 260 -1.48 -37.93 -12.68
CA GLY A 260 -1.98 -39.23 -13.16
C GLY A 260 -3.33 -39.63 -12.56
N ASN A 261 -3.69 -39.01 -11.43
CA ASN A 261 -4.84 -39.44 -10.63
C ASN A 261 -6.10 -38.61 -10.90
N CYS A 262 -7.23 -39.18 -10.51
CA CYS A 262 -8.53 -38.54 -10.47
C CYS A 262 -8.93 -38.32 -9.02
N ALA A 263 -9.39 -37.11 -8.71
CA ALA A 263 -9.90 -36.75 -7.40
C ALA A 263 -11.26 -36.03 -7.53
N PRO A 264 -12.15 -36.16 -6.54
CA PRO A 264 -13.41 -35.40 -6.51
C PRO A 264 -13.10 -33.90 -6.44
N SER A 265 -13.84 -33.10 -7.20
CA SER A 265 -13.67 -31.64 -7.24
C SER A 265 -13.99 -31.00 -5.89
N GLN A 266 -13.28 -29.92 -5.56
CA GLN A 266 -13.56 -29.09 -4.38
C GLN A 266 -14.91 -28.38 -4.47
N GLU A 267 -15.38 -28.06 -5.67
CA GLU A 267 -16.63 -27.31 -5.90
C GLU A 267 -17.85 -28.24 -5.94
N ASN A 268 -17.69 -29.49 -6.39
CA ASN A 268 -18.75 -30.49 -6.42
C ASN A 268 -18.17 -31.91 -6.31
N ALA A 269 -18.41 -32.54 -5.15
CA ALA A 269 -17.92 -33.89 -4.86
C ALA A 269 -18.49 -35.01 -5.77
N SER A 270 -19.57 -34.74 -6.52
CA SER A 270 -20.13 -35.68 -7.51
C SER A 270 -19.38 -35.66 -8.85
N ILE A 271 -18.44 -34.74 -9.04
CA ILE A 271 -17.68 -34.58 -10.27
C ILE A 271 -16.20 -34.87 -9.99
N ASN A 272 -15.63 -35.82 -10.72
CA ASN A 272 -14.20 -36.14 -10.66
C ASN A 272 -13.41 -35.31 -11.69
N VAL A 273 -12.24 -34.86 -11.27
CA VAL A 273 -11.33 -34.01 -12.05
C VAL A 273 -9.90 -34.49 -11.90
N CYS A 274 -9.04 -34.11 -12.84
CA CYS A 274 -7.62 -34.44 -12.76
C CYS A 274 -7.00 -33.86 -11.48
N GLU A 275 -6.21 -34.67 -10.78
CA GLU A 275 -5.34 -34.19 -9.71
C GLU A 275 -4.10 -33.52 -10.31
N ILE A 276 -3.74 -32.36 -9.77
CA ILE A 276 -2.58 -31.58 -10.16
C ILE A 276 -1.58 -31.48 -9.00
N ASN A 277 -0.30 -31.37 -9.35
CA ASN A 277 0.77 -30.93 -8.49
C ASN A 277 1.10 -29.47 -8.82
N GLY A 278 0.91 -28.57 -7.85
CA GLY A 278 1.05 -27.13 -8.02
C GLY A 278 0.61 -26.35 -6.79
N TRP A 279 0.19 -25.10 -6.98
CA TRP A 279 -0.34 -24.26 -5.90
C TRP A 279 -1.76 -24.67 -5.52
N CYS A 280 -1.91 -25.20 -4.30
CA CYS A 280 -3.12 -25.85 -3.81
C CYS A 280 -3.64 -25.18 -2.53
N PRO A 281 -4.95 -24.88 -2.41
CA PRO A 281 -6.02 -25.21 -3.37
C PRO A 281 -5.91 -24.39 -4.67
N GLU A 282 -6.27 -24.99 -5.81
CA GLU A 282 -6.29 -24.27 -7.10
C GLU A 282 -7.36 -23.18 -7.08
N GLU A 283 -7.08 -22.03 -7.71
CA GLU A 283 -8.01 -20.91 -7.77
C GLU A 283 -9.33 -21.34 -8.42
N SER A 284 -10.42 -21.35 -7.65
CA SER A 284 -11.76 -21.70 -8.12
C SER A 284 -12.67 -20.47 -8.21
N SER A 285 -13.67 -20.55 -9.09
CA SER A 285 -14.73 -19.54 -9.22
C SER A 285 -15.64 -19.44 -7.98
N VAL A 286 -15.45 -20.30 -6.98
CA VAL A 286 -16.25 -20.40 -5.75
C VAL A 286 -15.52 -19.84 -4.53
N SER A 287 -14.22 -19.53 -4.66
CA SER A 287 -13.49 -18.81 -3.61
C SER A 287 -14.18 -17.46 -3.32
N ALA A 288 -14.10 -16.99 -2.06
CA ALA A 288 -14.90 -15.87 -1.57
C ALA A 288 -14.86 -14.68 -2.55
N ASP A 289 -15.94 -14.53 -3.34
CA ASP A 289 -16.13 -13.43 -4.27
C ASP A 289 -16.26 -12.16 -3.42
N TYR A 290 -15.16 -11.43 -3.26
CA TYR A 290 -15.22 -10.12 -2.65
C TYR A 290 -15.68 -9.14 -3.72
N GLN A 291 -16.99 -8.96 -3.80
CA GLN A 291 -17.57 -7.96 -4.67
C GLN A 291 -17.46 -6.61 -3.97
N ILE A 292 -16.59 -5.75 -4.50
CA ILE A 292 -16.53 -4.35 -4.08
C ILE A 292 -17.90 -3.73 -4.31
N SER A 293 -18.44 -3.05 -3.30
CA SER A 293 -19.73 -2.38 -3.41
C SER A 293 -19.73 -1.39 -4.58
N ILE A 294 -20.72 -1.54 -5.46
CA ILE A 294 -20.90 -0.69 -6.65
C ILE A 294 -21.04 0.78 -6.25
N TYR A 295 -21.64 1.04 -5.08
CA TYR A 295 -21.82 2.38 -4.55
C TYR A 295 -20.48 3.03 -4.16
N ASP A 296 -19.53 2.25 -3.68
CA ASP A 296 -18.20 2.73 -3.29
C ASP A 296 -17.34 3.04 -4.53
N LEU A 297 -17.39 2.19 -5.56
CA LEU A 297 -16.71 2.45 -6.83
C LEU A 297 -17.31 3.65 -7.60
N SER A 298 -18.64 3.82 -7.58
CA SER A 298 -19.31 4.94 -8.26
C SER A 298 -18.82 6.29 -7.76
N ASN A 299 -18.54 6.38 -6.46
CA ASN A 299 -18.17 7.61 -5.78
C ASN A 299 -16.66 7.87 -5.75
N PHE A 300 -15.86 6.94 -6.26
CA PHE A 300 -14.42 7.10 -6.35
C PHE A 300 -14.06 8.33 -7.20
N THR A 301 -13.09 9.12 -6.75
CA THR A 301 -12.63 10.32 -7.45
C THR A 301 -11.18 10.15 -7.94
N ILE A 302 -10.91 10.69 -9.12
CA ILE A 302 -9.66 10.55 -9.85
C ILE A 302 -9.16 11.96 -10.17
N PHE A 303 -7.99 12.30 -9.66
CA PHE A 303 -7.31 13.55 -9.98
C PHE A 303 -6.29 13.32 -11.10
N ILE A 304 -6.50 13.95 -12.25
CA ILE A 304 -5.63 13.82 -13.43
C ILE A 304 -4.75 15.05 -13.55
N LYS A 305 -3.43 14.88 -13.42
CA LYS A 305 -2.44 15.95 -13.64
C LYS A 305 -1.75 15.76 -14.98
N THR A 306 -1.89 16.75 -15.86
CA THR A 306 -1.26 16.77 -17.18
C THR A 306 -0.37 17.99 -17.30
N ALA A 307 0.87 17.80 -17.76
CA ALA A 307 1.81 18.88 -18.07
C ALA A 307 2.35 18.68 -19.50
N VAL A 308 2.38 19.77 -20.28
CA VAL A 308 2.86 19.77 -21.66
C VAL A 308 3.95 20.83 -21.80
N THR A 309 5.04 20.48 -22.46
CA THR A 309 6.17 21.39 -22.71
C THR A 309 6.41 21.52 -24.19
N PHE A 310 6.33 22.74 -24.70
CA PHE A 310 6.73 23.08 -26.07
C PHE A 310 8.17 23.58 -26.08
N GLN A 311 9.12 22.66 -26.16
CA GLN A 311 10.56 22.96 -26.04
C GLN A 311 11.04 24.04 -27.00
N ARG A 312 10.57 24.01 -28.26
CA ARG A 312 10.95 25.00 -29.29
C ARG A 312 10.54 26.44 -28.94
N PHE A 313 9.46 26.59 -28.19
CA PHE A 313 8.90 27.89 -27.82
C PHE A 313 9.18 28.26 -26.36
N ASN A 314 9.83 27.36 -25.61
CA ASN A 314 10.06 27.49 -24.17
C ASN A 314 8.76 27.76 -23.37
N ILE A 315 7.65 27.11 -23.77
CA ILE A 315 6.34 27.23 -23.12
C ILE A 315 6.07 25.96 -22.31
N HIS A 316 5.71 26.11 -21.05
CA HIS A 316 5.28 25.03 -20.15
C HIS A 316 3.83 25.25 -19.73
N LEU A 317 2.95 24.31 -20.05
CA LEU A 317 1.54 24.32 -19.68
C LEU A 317 1.24 23.17 -18.72
N ARG A 318 0.27 23.39 -17.83
CA ARG A 318 -0.28 22.37 -16.94
C ARG A 318 -1.79 22.56 -16.86
N ASN A 319 -2.53 21.47 -16.71
CA ASN A 319 -3.99 21.52 -16.54
C ASN A 319 -4.42 22.01 -15.15
N LEU A 320 -3.51 21.99 -14.18
CA LEU A 320 -3.70 22.59 -12.86
C LEU A 320 -3.33 24.07 -12.89
N ARG A 321 -4.32 24.95 -12.87
CA ARG A 321 -4.10 26.39 -12.80
C ARG A 321 -3.97 26.85 -11.36
N ASP A 322 -3.24 27.94 -11.15
CA ASP A 322 -3.07 28.55 -9.83
C ASP A 322 -4.38 29.16 -9.27
N ASP A 323 -5.42 29.31 -10.09
CA ASP A 323 -6.76 29.80 -9.72
C ASP A 323 -7.80 28.67 -9.49
N THR A 324 -7.37 27.40 -9.49
CA THR A 324 -8.29 26.26 -9.28
C THR A 324 -8.72 26.20 -7.81
N ASN A 325 -10.01 26.44 -7.52
CA ASN A 325 -10.56 26.31 -6.16
C ASN A 325 -10.94 24.85 -5.86
N PHE A 326 -10.36 24.26 -4.82
CA PHE A 326 -10.75 22.94 -4.30
C PHE A 326 -11.75 23.06 -3.14
N PRO A 327 -12.68 22.09 -2.94
CA PRO A 327 -12.90 20.91 -3.78
C PRO A 327 -13.70 21.27 -5.05
N CYS A 328 -13.18 20.90 -6.23
CA CYS A 328 -13.88 21.02 -7.51
C CYS A 328 -14.25 19.63 -8.05
N ARG A 329 -15.21 19.57 -8.98
CA ARG A 329 -15.51 18.35 -9.73
C ARG A 329 -15.78 18.68 -11.18
N TYR A 330 -15.12 17.97 -12.08
CA TYR A 330 -15.24 18.14 -13.52
C TYR A 330 -16.71 18.06 -13.96
N HIS A 331 -17.13 19.05 -14.72
CA HIS A 331 -18.42 19.07 -15.39
C HIS A 331 -18.32 19.81 -16.72
N SER A 332 -18.76 19.19 -17.80
CA SER A 332 -18.59 19.71 -19.19
C SER A 332 -19.06 21.16 -19.40
N ILE A 333 -20.05 21.60 -18.63
CA ILE A 333 -20.64 22.95 -18.73
C ILE A 333 -20.29 23.83 -17.52
N ARG A 334 -20.26 23.26 -16.31
CA ARG A 334 -20.22 24.05 -15.06
C ARG A 334 -18.79 24.29 -14.60
N ASP A 335 -17.95 23.28 -14.75
CA ASP A 335 -16.56 23.32 -14.35
C ASP A 335 -15.72 22.46 -15.31
N PRO A 336 -15.53 22.93 -16.55
CA PRO A 336 -14.83 22.17 -17.58
C PRO A 336 -13.31 22.11 -17.36
N ARG A 337 -12.78 22.87 -16.39
CA ARG A 337 -11.34 22.96 -16.12
C ARG A 337 -10.91 22.22 -14.86
N CYS A 338 -11.85 21.77 -14.01
CA CYS A 338 -11.50 20.97 -12.85
C CYS A 338 -10.86 19.62 -13.26
N PRO A 339 -9.68 19.29 -12.74
CA PRO A 339 -8.99 18.03 -13.03
C PRO A 339 -9.42 16.83 -12.15
N ILE A 340 -10.48 16.97 -11.33
CA ILE A 340 -11.01 15.90 -10.47
C ILE A 340 -12.27 15.32 -11.10
N PHE A 341 -12.27 14.02 -11.38
CA PHE A 341 -13.35 13.30 -12.03
C PHE A 341 -13.92 12.25 -11.09
N ARG A 342 -15.24 12.07 -11.06
CA ARG A 342 -15.85 10.90 -10.40
C ARG A 342 -15.93 9.75 -11.39
N LEU A 343 -15.58 8.54 -10.94
CA LEU A 343 -15.58 7.36 -11.78
C LEU A 343 -16.98 7.08 -12.36
N GLY A 344 -18.04 7.22 -11.56
CA GLY A 344 -19.42 7.10 -12.04
C GLY A 344 -19.74 8.03 -13.22
N ASP A 345 -19.35 9.30 -13.14
CA ASP A 345 -19.62 10.30 -14.18
C ASP A 345 -18.84 10.00 -15.47
N ILE A 346 -17.62 9.47 -15.35
CA ILE A 346 -16.83 9.00 -16.49
C ILE A 346 -17.58 7.86 -17.19
N LEU A 347 -18.05 6.86 -16.43
CA LEU A 347 -18.71 5.67 -16.97
C LEU A 347 -20.08 5.97 -17.60
N GLU A 348 -20.86 6.87 -17.01
CA GLU A 348 -22.12 7.37 -17.58
C GLU A 348 -21.91 8.00 -18.95
N LYS A 349 -20.82 8.76 -19.13
CA LYS A 349 -20.47 9.40 -20.40
C LYS A 349 -20.11 8.41 -21.50
N PHE A 350 -19.65 7.21 -21.13
CA PHE A 350 -19.40 6.10 -22.05
C PHE A 350 -20.62 5.19 -22.26
N GLN A 351 -21.82 5.60 -21.80
CA GLN A 351 -23.07 4.83 -21.90
C GLN A 351 -22.94 3.38 -21.41
N THR A 352 -22.01 3.12 -20.49
CA THR A 352 -21.72 1.77 -20.04
C THR A 352 -22.38 1.53 -18.68
N ASN A 353 -23.16 0.46 -18.55
CA ASN A 353 -23.74 0.07 -17.27
C ASN A 353 -22.64 -0.50 -16.36
N MET A 354 -22.47 0.10 -15.17
CA MET A 354 -21.54 -0.36 -14.14
C MET A 354 -21.69 -1.85 -13.79
N LEU A 355 -22.91 -2.39 -13.79
CA LEU A 355 -23.18 -3.81 -13.55
C LEU A 355 -22.66 -4.72 -14.66
N ALA A 356 -22.50 -4.21 -15.88
CA ALA A 356 -21.90 -4.95 -16.99
C ALA A 356 -20.37 -4.91 -16.93
N LEU A 357 -19.79 -3.79 -16.50
CA LEU A 357 -18.33 -3.62 -16.32
C LEU A 357 -17.75 -4.51 -15.20
N LEU A 358 -18.55 -4.81 -14.17
CA LEU A 358 -18.13 -5.69 -13.07
C LEU A 358 -18.04 -7.17 -13.47
N LYS A 359 -18.50 -7.53 -14.67
CA LYS A 359 -18.52 -8.90 -15.17
C LYS A 359 -17.35 -9.23 -16.10
N GLU A 360 -16.70 -8.23 -16.70
CA GLU A 360 -15.65 -8.41 -17.72
C GLU A 360 -14.54 -7.35 -17.61
N VAL A 361 -13.31 -7.68 -18.03
CA VAL A 361 -12.20 -6.73 -18.11
C VAL A 361 -12.46 -5.72 -19.24
N ASN A 362 -12.31 -4.43 -18.95
CA ASN A 362 -12.62 -3.36 -19.89
C ASN A 362 -11.57 -2.23 -19.87
N THR A 363 -11.17 -1.75 -21.06
CA THR A 363 -10.25 -0.61 -21.22
C THR A 363 -11.02 0.64 -21.67
N ARG A 364 -10.67 1.81 -21.15
CA ARG A 364 -11.28 3.11 -21.49
C ARG A 364 -10.21 4.20 -21.60
N ASN A 365 -10.32 5.03 -22.64
CA ASN A 365 -9.36 6.10 -22.92
C ASN A 365 -9.96 7.46 -22.52
N ILE A 366 -9.19 8.24 -21.76
CA ILE A 366 -9.52 9.63 -21.43
C ILE A 366 -8.62 10.52 -22.28
N ASN A 367 -9.22 11.28 -23.21
CA ASN A 367 -8.50 12.21 -24.06
C ASN A 367 -8.50 13.61 -23.44
N CYS A 368 -7.32 14.09 -23.05
CA CYS A 368 -7.12 15.48 -22.61
C CYS A 368 -6.58 16.32 -23.78
N SER A 369 -7.31 17.35 -24.19
CA SER A 369 -6.83 18.39 -25.10
C SER A 369 -6.59 19.68 -24.29
N MET A 370 -5.41 20.28 -24.44
CA MET A 370 -5.06 21.57 -23.83
C MET A 370 -5.23 22.72 -24.82
#